data_AF-A0A1Q3EHR4-F1
#
_entry.id   AF-A0A1Q3EHR4-F1
#
_cell.length_a   1.000
_cell.length_b   1.000
_cell.length_c   1.000
_cell.angle_alpha   90.00
_cell.angle_beta   90.00
_cell.angle_gamma   90.00
#
_symmetry.space_group_name_H-M   'P 1'
#
loop_
_entity.id
_entity.type
_entity.pdbx_description
1 polymer ?
#
loop_
_entity_poly.entity_id
_entity_poly.type
_entity_poly.pdbx_seq_one_letter_code
_entity_poly.pdbx_strand_id
1 'polypeptide(L)'
;MSLRRAASLASVYSKARSIAQLSRRVAELEEQLSLRGQALEHAELGLDELMNSENQRIQFLEDERKQVFNKNTEAEIRVERYKRRVDELEAELEELQAKSNDVKIELEVKAEGLQRRVDELEAELQELRAAREDMNTSVRDCSGLLLNAEVVVSAEGMQQQSLGISHAEEILPVGITINPDLEATMKNQSCGTASTADAEVAVLQQSCEETADPSDPPVEDGTAVRPERFKPGEVDSNFKIKKLEYPEDALRSKNATQWFPAAFQYLNQDLGQDYAALIESWVTLERCKNWAYSAKGIAAKNRPKELSYWITNCRYNRPGNDPRLQEDDLALNMM
;
A
#
# COMPACT_ATOMS: atom_id res chain seq x y z
N MET A 1 98.33 6.52 -72.56
CA MET A 1 98.30 5.89 -71.21
C MET A 1 97.50 6.69 -70.17
N SER A 2 97.48 8.03 -70.22
CA SER A 2 96.76 8.87 -69.22
C SER A 2 95.23 8.68 -69.17
N LEU A 3 94.56 8.55 -70.32
CA LEU A 3 93.09 8.44 -70.39
C LEU A 3 92.50 7.16 -69.77
N ARG A 4 93.19 6.01 -69.88
CA ARG A 4 92.69 4.74 -69.29
C ARG A 4 92.70 4.76 -67.76
N ARG A 5 93.67 5.44 -67.15
CA ARG A 5 93.73 5.61 -65.68
C ARG A 5 92.61 6.53 -65.19
N ALA A 6 92.33 7.61 -65.91
CA ALA A 6 91.22 8.51 -65.58
C ALA A 6 89.86 7.80 -65.63
N ALA A 7 89.62 6.98 -66.66
CA ALA A 7 88.38 6.20 -66.77
C ALA A 7 88.24 5.14 -65.65
N SER A 8 89.34 4.47 -65.28
CA SER A 8 89.36 3.51 -64.18
C SER A 8 89.04 4.18 -62.84
N LEU A 9 89.65 5.34 -62.56
CA LEU A 9 89.37 6.09 -61.34
C LEU A 9 87.92 6.58 -61.31
N ALA A 10 87.39 7.12 -62.41
CA ALA A 10 85.99 7.55 -62.47
C ALA A 10 85.00 6.41 -62.17
N SER A 11 85.30 5.19 -62.65
CA SER A 11 84.52 3.99 -62.31
C SER A 11 84.61 3.59 -60.84
N VAL A 12 85.80 3.70 -60.24
CA VAL A 12 85.97 3.43 -58.79
C VAL A 12 85.24 4.48 -57.96
N TYR A 13 85.31 5.76 -58.32
CA TYR A 13 84.60 6.84 -57.65
C TYR A 13 83.07 6.69 -57.75
N SER A 14 82.54 6.30 -58.93
CA SER A 14 81.10 6.08 -59.07
C SER A 14 80.61 4.91 -58.21
N LYS A 15 81.38 3.82 -58.15
CA LYS A 15 81.10 2.68 -57.26
C LYS A 15 81.17 3.08 -55.80
N ALA A 16 82.22 3.77 -55.37
CA ALA A 16 82.36 4.24 -53.99
C ALA A 16 81.21 5.18 -53.59
N ARG A 17 80.77 6.06 -54.49
CA ARG A 17 79.61 6.94 -54.27
C ARG A 17 78.31 6.15 -54.11
N SER A 18 78.10 5.15 -54.96
CA SER A 18 76.94 4.25 -54.87
C SER A 18 76.95 3.47 -53.56
N ILE A 19 78.09 2.91 -53.15
CA ILE A 19 78.26 2.23 -51.87
C ILE A 19 77.93 3.19 -50.71
N ALA A 20 78.48 4.41 -50.71
CA ALA A 20 78.20 5.39 -49.66
C ALA A 20 76.73 5.87 -49.64
N GLN A 21 76.03 5.86 -50.78
CA GLN A 21 74.58 6.12 -50.83
C GLN A 21 73.80 4.95 -50.24
N LEU A 22 74.15 3.71 -50.59
CA LEU A 22 73.52 2.51 -50.03
C LEU A 22 73.76 2.41 -48.53
N SER A 23 74.98 2.67 -48.03
CA SER A 23 75.28 2.67 -46.59
C SER A 23 74.44 3.68 -45.82
N ARG A 24 74.22 4.88 -46.38
CA ARG A 24 73.31 5.87 -45.77
C ARG A 24 71.88 5.37 -45.74
N ARG A 25 71.41 4.75 -46.81
CA ARG A 25 70.05 4.21 -46.87
C ARG A 25 69.85 3.05 -45.89
N VAL A 26 70.87 2.20 -45.71
CA VAL A 26 70.85 1.13 -44.71
C VAL A 26 70.76 1.72 -43.31
N ALA A 27 71.60 2.69 -42.96
CA ALA A 27 71.55 3.34 -41.65
C ALA A 27 70.19 4.02 -41.37
N GLU A 28 69.60 4.69 -42.37
CA GLU A 28 68.26 5.29 -42.26
C GLU A 28 67.17 4.23 -42.02
N LEU A 29 67.25 3.08 -42.71
CA LEU A 29 66.31 1.98 -42.52
C LEU A 29 66.48 1.31 -41.14
N GLU A 30 67.72 1.18 -40.66
CA GLU A 30 68.01 0.68 -39.31
C GLU A 30 67.43 1.61 -38.23
N GLU A 31 67.58 2.93 -38.38
CA GLU A 31 66.95 3.92 -37.49
C GLU A 31 65.42 3.82 -37.53
N GLN A 32 64.82 3.72 -38.72
CA GLN A 32 63.37 3.53 -38.87
C GLN A 32 62.88 2.23 -38.23
N LEU A 33 63.64 1.14 -38.35
CA LEU A 33 63.31 -0.14 -37.71
C LEU A 33 63.40 -0.03 -36.18
N SER A 34 64.40 0.68 -35.65
CA SER A 34 64.52 0.91 -34.21
C SER A 34 63.35 1.73 -33.65
N LEU A 35 62.98 2.84 -34.32
CA LEU A 35 61.84 3.66 -33.91
C LEU A 35 60.52 2.89 -33.99
N ARG A 36 60.32 2.08 -35.03
CA ARG A 36 59.15 1.21 -35.14
C ARG A 36 59.12 0.13 -34.05
N GLY A 37 60.28 -0.42 -33.68
CA GLY A 37 60.40 -1.37 -32.58
C GLY A 37 59.95 -0.76 -31.25
N GLN A 38 60.42 0.43 -30.92
CA GLN A 38 60.00 1.16 -29.70
C GLN A 38 58.50 1.51 -29.72
N ALA A 39 57.97 1.92 -30.88
CA ALA A 39 56.55 2.23 -31.02
C ALA A 39 55.67 0.98 -30.84
N LEU A 40 56.12 -0.18 -31.32
CA LEU A 40 55.44 -1.46 -31.10
C LEU A 40 55.46 -1.85 -29.62
N GLU A 41 56.61 -1.76 -28.96
CA GLU A 41 56.72 -2.06 -27.52
C GLU A 41 55.81 -1.16 -26.67
N HIS A 42 55.74 0.13 -26.97
CA HIS A 42 54.81 1.04 -26.30
C HIS A 42 53.33 0.69 -26.58
N ALA A 43 53.01 0.26 -27.80
CA ALA A 43 51.67 -0.16 -28.15
C ALA A 43 51.26 -1.47 -27.44
N GLU A 44 52.20 -2.41 -27.27
CA GLU A 44 52.00 -3.65 -26.51
C GLU A 44 51.70 -3.34 -25.03
N LEU A 45 52.49 -2.48 -24.39
CA LEU A 45 52.23 -2.05 -23.00
C LEU A 45 50.87 -1.36 -22.85
N GLY A 46 50.51 -0.49 -23.80
CA GLY A 46 49.21 0.18 -23.79
C GLY A 46 48.02 -0.79 -23.96
N LEU A 47 48.21 -1.87 -24.72
CA LEU A 47 47.21 -2.93 -24.87
C LEU A 47 47.04 -3.70 -23.56
N ASP A 48 48.13 -4.06 -22.88
CA ASP A 48 48.10 -4.78 -21.61
C ASP A 48 47.42 -3.97 -20.50
N GLU A 49 47.72 -2.66 -20.42
CA GLU A 49 47.03 -1.75 -19.49
C GLU A 49 45.54 -1.66 -19.79
N LEU A 50 45.15 -1.51 -21.06
CA LEU A 50 43.76 -1.47 -21.47
C LEU A 50 43.04 -2.78 -21.12
N MET A 51 43.62 -3.93 -21.46
CA MET A 51 43.05 -5.24 -21.14
C MET A 51 42.87 -5.44 -19.63
N ASN A 52 43.86 -5.04 -18.82
CA ASN A 52 43.75 -5.13 -17.37
C ASN A 52 42.62 -4.23 -16.83
N SER A 53 42.52 -3.00 -17.34
CA SER A 53 41.45 -2.08 -16.94
C SER A 53 40.06 -2.59 -17.34
N GLU A 54 39.93 -3.18 -18.53
CA GLU A 54 38.66 -3.69 -19.02
C GLU A 54 38.27 -4.99 -18.30
N ASN A 55 39.23 -5.86 -17.97
CA ASN A 55 38.98 -7.05 -17.13
C ASN A 55 38.47 -6.67 -15.74
N GLN A 56 39.07 -5.65 -15.09
CA GLN A 56 38.59 -5.15 -13.80
C GLN A 56 37.17 -4.60 -13.90
N ARG A 57 36.88 -3.87 -14.99
CA ARG A 57 35.54 -3.34 -15.24
C ARG A 57 34.51 -4.45 -15.46
N ILE A 58 34.86 -5.47 -16.24
CA ILE A 58 34.00 -6.64 -16.46
C ILE A 58 33.69 -7.31 -15.13
N GLN A 59 34.70 -7.55 -14.29
CA GLN A 59 34.52 -8.18 -12.99
C GLN A 59 33.59 -7.37 -12.07
N PHE A 60 33.77 -6.05 -12.00
CA PHE A 60 32.86 -5.18 -11.24
C PHE A 60 31.41 -5.29 -11.71
N LEU A 61 31.18 -5.30 -13.03
CA LEU A 61 29.85 -5.44 -13.61
C LEU A 61 29.25 -6.83 -13.36
N GLU A 62 30.07 -7.89 -13.34
CA GLU A 62 29.63 -9.24 -12.99
C GLU A 62 29.17 -9.33 -11.52
N ASP A 63 29.91 -8.71 -10.61
CA ASP A 63 29.55 -8.64 -9.20
C ASP A 63 28.26 -7.82 -8.98
N GLU A 64 28.12 -6.68 -9.65
CA GLU A 64 26.89 -5.88 -9.63
C GLU A 64 25.70 -6.68 -10.17
N ARG A 65 25.87 -7.37 -11.31
CA ARG A 65 24.84 -8.24 -11.88
C ARG A 65 24.43 -9.34 -10.89
N LYS A 66 25.39 -9.99 -10.23
CA LYS A 66 25.14 -11.02 -9.22
C LYS A 66 24.38 -10.47 -8.02
N GLN A 67 24.74 -9.27 -7.55
CA GLN A 67 24.03 -8.61 -6.47
C GLN A 67 22.58 -8.27 -6.85
N VAL A 68 22.35 -7.71 -8.03
CA VAL A 68 21.00 -7.40 -8.52
C VAL A 68 20.16 -8.66 -8.66
N PHE A 69 20.74 -9.76 -9.17
CA PHE A 69 20.06 -11.05 -9.25
C PHE A 69 19.60 -11.54 -7.88
N ASN A 70 20.47 -11.53 -6.87
CA ASN A 70 20.13 -11.95 -5.51
C ASN A 70 19.00 -11.10 -4.91
N LYS A 71 19.08 -9.76 -5.03
CA LYS A 71 18.03 -8.85 -4.57
C LYS A 71 16.69 -9.12 -5.26
N ASN A 72 16.72 -9.46 -6.56
CA ASN A 72 15.52 -9.79 -7.31
C ASN A 72 14.89 -11.10 -6.81
N THR A 73 15.69 -12.14 -6.60
CA THR A 73 15.23 -13.41 -6.02
C THR A 73 14.63 -13.21 -4.61
N GLU A 74 15.26 -12.40 -3.76
CA GLU A 74 14.71 -12.06 -2.44
C GLU A 74 13.38 -11.29 -2.52
N ALA A 75 13.25 -10.36 -3.48
CA ALA A 75 12.01 -9.64 -3.72
C ALA A 75 10.90 -10.60 -4.20
N GLU A 76 11.23 -11.53 -5.11
CA GLU A 76 10.30 -12.54 -5.62
C GLU A 76 9.79 -13.46 -4.51
N ILE A 77 10.68 -13.94 -3.62
CA ILE A 77 10.29 -14.74 -2.45
C ILE A 77 9.35 -13.95 -1.51
N ARG A 78 9.61 -12.64 -1.31
CA ARG A 78 8.73 -11.78 -0.49
C ARG A 78 7.35 -11.60 -1.13
N VAL A 79 7.30 -11.38 -2.44
CA VAL A 79 6.03 -11.27 -3.18
C VAL A 79 5.20 -12.54 -3.03
N GLU A 80 5.82 -13.70 -3.23
CA GLU A 80 5.12 -14.99 -3.08
C GLU A 80 4.66 -15.24 -1.64
N ARG A 81 5.41 -14.78 -0.64
CA ARG A 81 4.97 -14.84 0.77
C ARG A 81 3.75 -13.96 1.02
N TYR A 82 3.76 -12.71 0.53
CA TYR A 82 2.62 -11.81 0.68
C TYR A 82 1.39 -12.31 -0.05
N LYS A 83 1.57 -12.89 -1.24
CA LYS A 83 0.48 -13.51 -1.99
C LYS A 83 -0.21 -14.61 -1.19
N ARG A 84 0.55 -15.57 -0.62
CA ARG A 84 -0.03 -16.60 0.26
C ARG A 84 -0.77 -16.02 1.45
N ARG A 85 -0.24 -14.96 2.08
CA ARG A 85 -0.92 -14.31 3.22
C ARG A 85 -2.22 -13.63 2.81
N VAL A 86 -2.28 -13.05 1.61
CA VAL A 86 -3.51 -12.49 1.06
C VAL A 86 -4.52 -13.61 0.83
N ASP A 87 -4.12 -14.71 0.17
CA ASP A 87 -5.01 -15.86 -0.07
C ASP A 87 -5.56 -16.46 1.25
N GLU A 88 -4.73 -16.56 2.30
CA GLU A 88 -5.15 -16.98 3.64
C GLU A 88 -6.19 -16.03 4.26
N LEU A 89 -5.95 -14.73 4.19
CA LEU A 89 -6.86 -13.71 4.74
C LEU A 89 -8.18 -13.64 3.96
N GLU A 90 -8.14 -13.85 2.65
CA GLU A 90 -9.34 -13.94 1.82
C GLU A 90 -10.19 -15.15 2.24
N ALA A 91 -9.57 -16.31 2.48
CA ALA A 91 -10.28 -17.50 2.97
C ALA A 91 -10.85 -17.29 4.39
N GLU A 92 -10.11 -16.66 5.31
CA GLU A 92 -10.61 -16.31 6.66
C GLU A 92 -11.82 -15.35 6.57
N LEU A 93 -11.80 -14.38 5.65
CA LEU A 93 -12.91 -13.46 5.43
C LEU A 93 -14.15 -14.18 4.88
N GLU A 94 -13.99 -15.08 3.92
CA GLU A 94 -15.09 -15.90 3.40
C GLU A 94 -15.71 -16.78 4.49
N GLU A 95 -14.90 -17.39 5.35
CA GLU A 95 -15.38 -18.20 6.48
C GLU A 95 -16.18 -17.35 7.49
N LEU A 96 -15.68 -16.18 7.85
CA LEU A 96 -16.36 -15.26 8.75
C LEU A 96 -17.67 -14.73 8.16
N GLN A 97 -17.70 -14.46 6.85
CA GLN A 97 -18.92 -14.07 6.15
C GLN A 97 -19.96 -15.20 6.17
N ALA A 98 -19.55 -16.45 5.94
CA ALA A 98 -20.44 -17.61 6.05
C ALA A 98 -21.03 -17.73 7.45
N LYS A 99 -20.19 -17.69 8.50
CA LYS A 99 -20.65 -17.73 9.90
C LYS A 99 -21.60 -16.58 10.24
N SER A 100 -21.29 -15.36 9.76
CA SER A 100 -22.15 -14.20 9.97
C SER A 100 -23.53 -14.38 9.30
N ASN A 101 -23.57 -14.98 8.11
CA ASN A 101 -24.82 -15.26 7.41
C ASN A 101 -25.63 -16.35 8.14
N ASP A 102 -24.97 -17.41 8.62
CA ASP A 102 -25.64 -18.47 9.39
C ASP A 102 -26.29 -17.93 10.66
N VAL A 103 -25.57 -17.11 11.43
CA VAL A 103 -26.12 -16.45 12.63
C VAL A 103 -27.27 -15.52 12.28
N LYS A 104 -27.16 -14.77 11.17
CA LYS A 104 -28.23 -13.90 10.69
C LYS A 104 -29.50 -14.71 10.38
N ILE A 105 -29.38 -15.83 9.68
CA ILE A 105 -30.50 -16.73 9.38
C ILE A 105 -31.10 -17.30 10.67
N GLU A 106 -30.27 -17.73 11.63
CA GLU A 106 -30.75 -18.23 12.93
C GLU A 106 -31.57 -17.17 13.69
N LEU A 107 -31.10 -15.91 13.67
CA LEU A 107 -31.80 -14.79 14.30
C LEU A 107 -33.11 -14.46 13.58
N GLU A 108 -33.14 -14.49 12.25
CA GLU A 108 -34.36 -14.30 11.46
C GLU A 108 -35.40 -15.38 11.79
N VAL A 109 -35.00 -16.66 11.84
CA VAL A 109 -35.88 -17.77 12.22
C VAL A 109 -36.43 -17.60 13.65
N LYS A 110 -35.59 -17.20 14.60
CA LYS A 110 -36.03 -16.92 15.98
C LYS A 110 -36.99 -15.73 16.05
N ALA A 111 -36.73 -14.67 15.31
CA ALA A 111 -37.59 -13.49 15.25
C ALA A 111 -38.98 -13.85 14.70
N GLU A 112 -39.05 -14.62 13.62
CA GLU A 112 -40.33 -15.14 13.10
C GLU A 112 -41.03 -16.07 14.11
N GLY A 113 -40.28 -16.91 14.82
CA GLY A 113 -40.81 -17.77 15.87
C GLY A 113 -41.47 -16.98 17.00
N LEU A 114 -40.81 -15.92 17.46
CA LEU A 114 -41.35 -15.01 18.47
C LEU A 114 -42.56 -14.24 17.95
N GLN A 115 -42.54 -13.78 16.69
CA GLN A 115 -43.68 -13.10 16.08
C GLN A 115 -44.92 -14.00 16.06
N ARG A 116 -44.79 -15.27 15.64
CA ARG A 116 -45.91 -16.23 15.68
C ARG A 116 -46.48 -16.42 17.08
N ARG A 117 -45.61 -16.45 18.11
CA ARG A 117 -46.04 -16.58 19.51
C ARG A 117 -46.76 -15.33 20.01
N VAL A 118 -46.32 -14.15 19.58
CA VAL A 118 -47.03 -12.90 19.85
C VAL A 118 -48.41 -12.94 19.21
N ASP A 119 -48.51 -13.31 17.93
CA ASP A 119 -49.78 -13.39 17.21
C ASP A 119 -50.75 -14.41 17.88
N GLU A 120 -50.23 -15.55 18.35
CA GLU A 120 -50.99 -16.56 19.09
C GLU A 120 -51.53 -16.02 20.43
N LEU A 121 -50.68 -15.35 21.23
CA LEU A 121 -51.08 -14.74 22.50
C LEU A 121 -52.09 -13.59 22.30
N GLU A 122 -51.95 -12.82 21.21
CA GLU A 122 -52.91 -11.78 20.85
C GLU A 122 -54.29 -12.38 20.52
N ALA A 123 -54.33 -13.52 19.82
CA ALA A 123 -55.57 -14.25 19.54
C ALA A 123 -56.20 -14.79 20.84
N GLU A 124 -55.44 -15.44 21.72
CA GLU A 124 -55.92 -15.90 23.03
C GLU A 124 -56.50 -14.76 23.88
N LEU A 125 -55.82 -13.59 23.90
CA LEU A 125 -56.32 -12.41 24.59
C LEU A 125 -57.62 -11.87 23.99
N GLN A 126 -57.79 -11.95 22.67
CA GLN A 126 -59.05 -11.56 22.02
C GLN A 126 -60.19 -12.50 22.40
N GLU A 127 -59.95 -13.81 22.44
CA GLU A 127 -60.94 -14.80 22.89
C GLU A 127 -61.35 -14.58 24.35
N LEU A 128 -60.38 -14.35 25.25
CA LEU A 128 -60.66 -14.06 26.66
C LEU A 128 -61.44 -12.74 26.84
N ARG A 129 -61.15 -11.72 26.02
CA ARG A 129 -61.91 -10.46 26.03
C ARG A 129 -63.36 -10.70 25.60
N ALA A 130 -63.59 -11.47 24.54
CA ALA A 130 -64.94 -11.82 24.08
C ALA A 130 -65.72 -12.60 25.15
N ALA A 131 -65.11 -13.64 25.73
CA ALA A 131 -65.72 -14.42 26.81
C ALA A 131 -66.06 -13.57 28.04
N ARG A 132 -65.20 -12.58 28.37
CA ARG A 132 -65.46 -11.61 29.45
C ARG A 132 -66.65 -10.70 29.11
N GLU A 133 -66.77 -10.25 27.87
CA GLU A 133 -67.90 -9.44 27.42
C GLU A 133 -69.22 -10.23 27.48
N ASP A 134 -69.23 -11.48 27.01
CA ASP A 134 -70.36 -12.40 27.12
C ASP A 134 -70.76 -12.68 28.57
N MET A 135 -69.78 -12.79 29.46
CA MET A 135 -70.05 -12.93 30.90
C MET A 135 -70.65 -11.64 31.48
N ASN A 136 -70.12 -10.47 31.11
CA ASN A 136 -70.65 -9.19 31.56
C ASN A 136 -72.08 -8.94 31.06
N THR A 137 -72.42 -9.35 29.84
CA THR A 137 -73.80 -9.26 29.33
C THR A 137 -74.72 -10.20 30.11
N SER A 138 -74.32 -11.46 30.34
CA SER A 138 -75.07 -12.41 31.16
C SER A 138 -75.31 -11.92 32.60
N VAL A 139 -74.29 -11.34 33.25
CA VAL A 139 -74.43 -10.73 34.58
C VAL A 139 -75.41 -9.55 34.55
N ARG A 140 -75.34 -8.70 33.51
CA ARG A 140 -76.27 -7.57 33.35
C ARG A 140 -77.71 -8.06 33.15
N ASP A 141 -77.92 -9.09 32.36
CA ASP A 141 -79.24 -9.68 32.11
C ASP A 141 -79.83 -10.29 33.39
N CYS A 142 -79.03 -11.08 34.12
CA CYS A 142 -79.42 -11.62 35.44
C CYS A 142 -79.73 -10.50 36.44
N SER A 143 -78.92 -9.44 36.49
CA SER A 143 -79.16 -8.30 37.37
C SER A 143 -80.44 -7.54 36.99
N GLY A 144 -80.74 -7.40 35.70
CA GLY A 144 -81.98 -6.80 35.22
C GLY A 144 -83.22 -7.62 35.61
N LEU A 145 -83.12 -8.95 35.55
CA LEU A 145 -84.18 -9.85 36.02
C LEU A 145 -84.40 -9.74 37.53
N LEU A 146 -83.33 -9.62 38.33
CA LEU A 146 -83.42 -9.43 39.78
C LEU A 146 -84.09 -8.10 40.15
N LEU A 147 -83.72 -6.99 39.50
CA LEU A 147 -84.36 -5.69 39.73
C LEU A 147 -85.85 -5.74 39.36
N ASN A 148 -86.21 -6.42 38.27
CA ASN A 148 -87.62 -6.61 37.91
C ASN A 148 -88.38 -7.47 38.94
N ALA A 149 -87.74 -8.52 39.48
CA ALA A 149 -88.32 -9.33 40.55
C ALA A 149 -88.47 -8.54 41.86
N GLU A 150 -87.50 -7.69 42.20
CA GLU A 150 -87.52 -6.85 43.40
C GLU A 150 -88.59 -5.75 43.31
N VAL A 151 -88.81 -5.17 42.12
CA VAL A 151 -89.94 -4.25 41.87
C VAL A 151 -91.29 -4.97 42.00
N VAL A 152 -91.40 -6.23 41.59
CA VAL A 152 -92.63 -7.04 41.79
C VAL A 152 -92.86 -7.33 43.28
N VAL A 153 -91.82 -7.66 44.05
CA VAL A 153 -91.92 -7.88 45.50
C VAL A 153 -92.17 -6.57 46.27
N SER A 154 -91.63 -5.43 45.82
CA SER A 154 -91.87 -4.11 46.42
C SER A 154 -93.27 -3.55 46.08
N ALA A 155 -93.81 -3.88 44.90
CA ALA A 155 -95.19 -3.57 44.52
C ALA A 155 -96.23 -4.38 45.33
N GLU A 156 -95.87 -5.58 45.81
CA GLU A 156 -96.70 -6.35 46.75
C GLU A 156 -96.46 -5.97 48.23
N GLY A 157 -95.32 -5.33 48.55
CA GLY A 157 -94.94 -4.91 49.91
C GLY A 157 -95.37 -3.51 50.34
N MET A 158 -95.90 -2.66 49.44
CA MET A 158 -96.41 -1.31 49.77
C MET A 158 -97.84 -1.33 50.34
N GLN A 159 -98.10 -2.18 51.34
CA GLN A 159 -99.26 -2.05 52.21
C GLN A 159 -98.98 -2.30 53.70
N GLN A 160 -97.76 -2.03 54.20
CA GLN A 160 -97.55 -1.82 55.64
C GLN A 160 -96.20 -1.17 56.01
N GLN A 161 -96.31 -0.03 56.72
CA GLN A 161 -95.43 0.50 57.79
C GLN A 161 -94.00 0.94 57.38
N SER A 162 -93.68 2.24 57.38
CA SER A 162 -93.49 3.19 58.49
C SER A 162 -92.22 2.98 59.33
N LEU A 163 -91.44 4.08 59.44
CA LEU A 163 -90.46 4.46 60.47
C LEU A 163 -88.97 4.09 60.24
N GLY A 164 -88.21 5.13 59.88
CA GLY A 164 -87.05 5.66 60.63
C GLY A 164 -85.84 4.76 60.89
N ILE A 165 -84.65 5.26 60.52
CA ILE A 165 -83.54 5.61 61.43
C ILE A 165 -82.31 6.01 60.60
N SER A 166 -81.69 7.10 61.04
CA SER A 166 -80.39 7.65 60.69
C SER A 166 -79.21 6.75 61.10
N HIS A 167 -78.21 6.56 60.23
CA HIS A 167 -76.81 6.54 60.67
C HIS A 167 -75.83 6.78 59.53
N ALA A 168 -74.83 7.62 59.83
CA ALA A 168 -73.68 7.91 59.01
C ALA A 168 -72.63 6.81 59.16
N GLU A 169 -71.89 6.48 58.10
CA GLU A 169 -70.50 6.04 58.28
C GLU A 169 -69.66 6.30 57.02
N GLU A 170 -68.54 6.96 57.31
CA GLU A 170 -67.46 7.45 56.49
C GLU A 170 -66.49 6.29 56.20
N ILE A 171 -66.22 5.98 54.92
CA ILE A 171 -65.13 5.07 54.55
C ILE A 171 -64.27 5.73 53.46
N LEU A 172 -62.98 5.74 53.78
CA LEU A 172 -61.85 6.46 53.19
C LEU A 172 -61.53 6.09 51.73
N PRO A 173 -60.82 6.97 51.00
CA PRO A 173 -60.26 6.67 49.67
C PRO A 173 -58.99 5.80 49.81
N VAL A 174 -59.01 4.60 49.23
CA VAL A 174 -57.81 3.76 49.05
C VAL A 174 -56.97 4.36 47.93
N GLY A 175 -55.87 5.00 48.31
CA GLY A 175 -54.82 5.43 47.38
C GLY A 175 -54.12 4.22 46.76
N ILE A 176 -54.22 4.09 45.44
CA ILE A 176 -53.38 3.18 44.65
C ILE A 176 -52.08 3.92 44.37
N THR A 177 -51.04 3.58 45.13
CA THR A 177 -49.67 4.05 44.92
C THR A 177 -49.12 3.39 43.66
N ILE A 178 -48.90 4.18 42.61
CA ILE A 178 -48.13 3.78 41.43
C ILE A 178 -46.65 3.83 41.84
N ASN A 179 -45.98 2.68 41.91
CA ASN A 179 -44.52 2.60 41.91
C ASN A 179 -44.03 2.59 40.45
N PRO A 180 -43.24 3.57 40.01
CA PRO A 180 -42.40 3.43 38.83
C PRO A 180 -40.99 3.07 39.30
N ASP A 181 -40.68 1.79 39.41
CA ASP A 181 -39.29 1.36 39.59
C ASP A 181 -39.08 -0.01 38.94
N LEU A 182 -38.66 0.02 37.67
CA LEU A 182 -38.19 -1.13 36.91
C LEU A 182 -37.25 -0.65 35.78
N GLU A 183 -36.24 0.15 36.16
CA GLU A 183 -35.01 0.29 35.40
C GLU A 183 -33.82 -0.06 36.30
N ALA A 184 -33.49 -1.36 36.37
CA ALA A 184 -32.11 -1.81 36.62
C ALA A 184 -32.08 -3.34 36.69
N THR A 185 -31.77 -4.02 35.59
CA THR A 185 -30.93 -5.24 35.65
C THR A 185 -30.21 -5.43 34.30
N MET A 186 -29.22 -4.59 34.03
CA MET A 186 -28.04 -5.04 33.30
C MET A 186 -27.06 -5.60 34.34
N LYS A 187 -26.85 -6.92 34.34
CA LYS A 187 -25.67 -7.54 34.94
C LYS A 187 -25.41 -8.89 34.28
N ASN A 188 -24.47 -8.87 33.34
CA ASN A 188 -23.36 -9.80 33.17
C ASN A 188 -23.62 -11.26 33.54
N GLN A 189 -23.86 -12.09 32.52
CA GLN A 189 -23.47 -13.50 32.53
C GLN A 189 -22.31 -13.70 31.55
N SER A 190 -21.11 -13.54 32.10
CA SER A 190 -19.91 -14.23 31.63
C SER A 190 -19.96 -15.63 32.26
N CYS A 191 -20.17 -16.67 31.45
CA CYS A 191 -19.87 -18.03 31.84
C CYS A 191 -19.05 -18.66 30.72
N GLY A 192 -17.76 -18.83 30.98
CA GLY A 192 -16.89 -19.68 30.18
C GLY A 192 -17.16 -21.14 30.51
N THR A 193 -17.17 -21.98 29.49
CA THR A 193 -16.90 -23.41 29.62
C THR A 193 -15.81 -23.76 28.63
N ALA A 194 -14.66 -24.12 29.18
CA ALA A 194 -13.62 -24.86 28.50
C ALA A 194 -14.11 -26.29 28.18
N SER A 195 -13.74 -26.80 27.00
CA SER A 195 -13.61 -28.25 26.72
C SER A 195 -12.98 -28.39 25.31
N THR A 196 -11.67 -28.65 25.22
CA THR A 196 -11.04 -29.97 24.94
C THR A 196 -11.35 -30.62 23.58
N ALA A 197 -10.38 -30.52 22.67
CA ALA A 197 -9.94 -31.51 21.67
C ALA A 197 -8.76 -30.84 20.91
N ASP A 198 -7.49 -31.13 21.13
CA ASP A 198 -6.77 -32.41 20.94
C ASP A 198 -7.15 -33.10 19.62
N ALA A 199 -6.46 -32.70 18.55
CA ALA A 199 -6.21 -33.53 17.39
C ALA A 199 -4.83 -33.21 16.81
N GLU A 200 -3.97 -34.21 16.89
CA GLU A 200 -2.61 -34.34 16.40
C GLU A 200 -2.43 -33.87 14.94
N VAL A 201 -1.42 -33.03 14.69
CA VAL A 201 -0.79 -32.97 13.37
C VAL A 201 0.66 -33.40 13.53
N ALA A 202 0.89 -34.67 13.23
CA ALA A 202 2.18 -35.30 13.14
C ALA A 202 3.01 -34.66 12.01
N VAL A 203 4.11 -34.03 12.42
CA VAL A 203 5.48 -34.32 11.96
C VAL A 203 5.61 -34.99 10.59
N LEU A 204 5.99 -34.20 9.59
CA LEU A 204 6.90 -34.61 8.52
C LEU A 204 7.98 -33.54 8.35
N GLN A 205 8.91 -33.51 9.32
CA GLN A 205 10.26 -33.03 9.08
C GLN A 205 10.95 -34.08 8.19
N GLN A 206 11.03 -33.82 6.90
CA GLN A 206 11.90 -34.58 6.02
C GLN A 206 13.28 -33.92 6.04
N SER A 207 14.19 -34.60 6.72
CA SER A 207 15.62 -34.34 6.78
C SER A 207 16.22 -34.25 5.38
N CYS A 208 16.83 -33.11 5.05
CA CYS A 208 17.92 -33.07 4.10
C CYS A 208 19.20 -33.30 4.89
N GLU A 209 19.67 -34.56 4.90
CA GLU A 209 21.05 -34.89 5.25
C GLU A 209 21.95 -34.35 4.13
N GLU A 210 22.50 -33.15 4.33
CA GLU A 210 23.64 -32.67 3.56
C GLU A 210 24.90 -33.10 4.30
N THR A 211 25.61 -34.06 3.71
CA THR A 211 26.87 -34.61 4.19
C THR A 211 27.94 -33.52 4.22
N ALA A 212 28.27 -33.05 5.41
CA ALA A 212 29.41 -32.17 5.64
C ALA A 212 30.73 -32.89 5.30
N ASP A 213 31.50 -32.30 4.39
CA ASP A 213 32.86 -32.68 4.03
C ASP A 213 33.82 -32.37 5.21
N PRO A 214 34.58 -33.34 5.72
CA PRO A 214 35.45 -33.15 6.89
C PRO A 214 36.83 -32.58 6.51
N SER A 215 36.87 -31.46 5.77
CA SER A 215 38.13 -30.89 5.27
C SER A 215 38.38 -29.41 5.57
N ASP A 216 37.53 -28.71 6.33
CA ASP A 216 37.76 -27.29 6.64
C ASP A 216 38.46 -27.07 8.01
N PRO A 217 39.56 -26.29 8.04
CA PRO A 217 40.33 -26.00 9.26
C PRO A 217 39.62 -25.00 10.19
N PRO A 218 39.97 -25.00 11.49
CA PRO A 218 39.27 -24.19 12.49
C PRO A 218 39.56 -22.71 12.28
N VAL A 219 38.51 -21.93 12.00
CA VAL A 219 38.58 -20.47 11.95
C VAL A 219 38.51 -19.92 13.38
N GLU A 220 39.55 -19.18 13.75
CA GLU A 220 39.73 -18.57 15.06
C GLU A 220 38.69 -17.47 15.38
N ASP A 221 38.47 -17.36 16.68
CA ASP A 221 37.51 -16.55 17.42
C ASP A 221 37.72 -15.03 17.21
N GLY A 222 37.02 -14.48 16.23
CA GLY A 222 36.95 -13.05 15.96
C GLY A 222 35.69 -12.43 16.55
N THR A 223 35.79 -11.91 17.78
CA THR A 223 34.89 -10.92 18.44
C THR A 223 33.87 -10.24 17.51
N ALA A 224 32.72 -10.87 17.35
CA ALA A 224 31.60 -10.33 16.58
C ALA A 224 30.93 -9.20 17.38
N VAL A 225 31.15 -7.97 16.96
CA VAL A 225 30.30 -6.82 17.28
C VAL A 225 28.89 -7.16 16.78
N ARG A 226 28.02 -7.51 17.73
CA ARG A 226 26.61 -7.83 17.52
C ARG A 226 25.94 -6.68 16.77
N PRO A 227 25.50 -6.85 15.51
CA PRO A 227 24.76 -5.80 14.83
C PRO A 227 23.48 -5.55 15.63
N GLU A 228 23.27 -4.30 16.05
CA GLU A 228 22.04 -3.90 16.71
C GLU A 228 20.86 -4.35 15.85
N ARG A 229 20.04 -5.18 16.48
CA ARG A 229 18.79 -5.69 15.95
C ARG A 229 17.91 -4.48 15.65
N PHE A 230 17.84 -4.07 14.37
CA PHE A 230 16.91 -3.05 13.90
C PHE A 230 15.53 -3.36 14.48
N LYS A 231 15.03 -2.48 15.35
CA LYS A 231 13.66 -2.55 15.87
C LYS A 231 12.73 -2.14 14.74
N PRO A 232 11.93 -3.05 14.15
CA PRO A 232 10.91 -2.69 13.18
C PRO A 232 9.69 -2.27 14.01
N GLY A 233 9.58 -0.99 14.37
CA GLY A 233 8.51 -0.61 15.31
C GLY A 233 8.28 0.86 15.60
N GLU A 234 8.92 1.79 14.90
CA GLU A 234 8.58 3.22 14.99
C GLU A 234 8.61 3.80 13.58
N VAL A 235 7.58 3.46 12.80
CA VAL A 235 7.28 4.20 11.56
C VAL A 235 6.40 5.34 12.01
N ASP A 236 7.02 6.48 12.31
CA ASP A 236 6.33 7.73 12.65
C ASP A 236 5.26 8.00 11.60
N SER A 237 4.01 7.67 11.92
CA SER A 237 2.87 7.73 11.00
C SER A 237 2.40 9.17 10.75
N ASN A 238 3.30 10.14 10.97
CA ASN A 238 3.05 11.57 10.89
C ASN A 238 4.03 12.27 9.94
N PHE A 239 4.65 11.54 9.00
CA PHE A 239 5.28 12.14 7.82
C PHE A 239 4.20 12.76 6.93
N LYS A 240 3.69 13.92 7.32
CA LYS A 240 3.01 14.82 6.38
C LYS A 240 4.04 15.24 5.36
N ILE A 241 4.04 14.59 4.22
CA ILE A 241 4.96 14.90 3.14
C ILE A 241 4.66 16.32 2.69
N LYS A 242 5.69 17.17 2.77
CA LYS A 242 5.57 18.60 2.60
C LYS A 242 5.31 18.88 1.11
N LYS A 243 4.06 19.17 0.76
CA LYS A 243 3.71 19.65 -0.58
C LYS A 243 4.57 20.87 -0.90
N LEU A 244 5.29 20.83 -2.02
CA LEU A 244 6.20 21.91 -2.38
C LEU A 244 5.40 23.14 -2.79
N GLU A 245 5.81 24.29 -2.27
CA GLU A 245 5.23 25.58 -2.64
C GLU A 245 5.71 25.99 -4.03
N TYR A 246 4.82 26.64 -4.79
CA TYR A 246 5.16 27.12 -6.12
C TYR A 246 6.19 28.26 -6.04
N PRO A 247 7.29 28.20 -6.79
CA PRO A 247 8.33 29.24 -6.75
C PRO A 247 7.85 30.55 -7.38
N GLU A 248 7.64 31.59 -6.55
CA GLU A 248 7.14 32.91 -6.99
C GLU A 248 8.00 33.58 -8.07
N ASP A 249 9.30 33.30 -8.08
CA ASP A 249 10.24 33.84 -9.05
C ASP A 249 10.01 33.30 -10.47
N ALA A 250 9.37 32.13 -10.61
CA ALA A 250 8.91 31.61 -11.90
C ALA A 250 7.82 32.52 -12.51
N LEU A 251 6.98 33.18 -11.70
CA LEU A 251 5.94 34.09 -12.20
C LEU A 251 6.50 35.34 -12.88
N ARG A 252 7.75 35.71 -12.54
CA ARG A 252 8.42 36.88 -13.14
C ARG A 252 8.96 36.61 -14.53
N SER A 253 9.15 35.33 -14.90
CA SER A 253 9.65 34.95 -16.22
C SER A 253 8.51 34.63 -17.18
N LYS A 254 8.39 35.42 -18.26
CA LYS A 254 7.40 35.20 -19.34
C LYS A 254 7.47 33.79 -19.95
N ASN A 255 8.64 33.15 -19.91
CA ASN A 255 8.82 31.81 -20.45
C ASN A 255 8.29 30.76 -19.47
N ALA A 256 8.66 30.86 -18.19
CA ALA A 256 8.19 29.93 -17.16
C ALA A 256 6.66 29.93 -17.04
N THR A 257 6.03 31.11 -17.11
CA THR A 257 4.57 31.24 -16.98
C THR A 257 3.77 30.41 -18.01
N GLN A 258 4.36 30.07 -19.16
CA GLN A 258 3.67 29.31 -20.21
C GLN A 258 3.62 27.80 -19.95
N TRP A 259 4.64 27.23 -19.31
CA TRP A 259 4.79 25.77 -19.23
C TRP A 259 5.03 25.26 -17.81
N PHE A 260 5.65 26.06 -16.94
CA PHE A 260 6.07 25.64 -15.62
C PHE A 260 4.91 25.39 -14.65
N PRO A 261 3.80 26.15 -14.63
CA PRO A 261 2.63 25.82 -13.81
C PRO A 261 2.09 24.41 -14.03
N ALA A 262 1.85 24.03 -15.29
CA ALA A 262 1.36 22.70 -15.64
C ALA A 262 2.38 21.59 -15.32
N ALA A 263 3.67 21.86 -15.52
CA ALA A 263 4.75 20.94 -15.17
C ALA A 263 4.83 20.70 -13.66
N PHE A 264 4.86 21.80 -12.90
CA PHE A 264 4.99 21.77 -11.45
C PHE A 264 3.78 21.09 -10.82
N GLN A 265 2.57 21.35 -11.29
CA GLN A 265 1.38 20.67 -10.79
C GLN A 265 1.41 19.17 -11.08
N TYR A 266 1.79 18.77 -12.30
CA TYR A 266 1.87 17.35 -12.66
C TYR A 266 2.94 16.61 -11.84
N LEU A 267 4.06 17.28 -11.55
CA LEU A 267 5.21 16.71 -10.86
C LEU A 267 5.15 16.85 -9.34
N ASN A 268 4.32 17.72 -8.77
CA ASN A 268 4.17 17.88 -7.33
C ASN A 268 3.20 16.83 -6.77
N GLN A 269 3.48 15.56 -7.10
CA GLN A 269 2.77 14.39 -6.57
C GLN A 269 3.48 13.86 -5.32
N ASP A 270 2.70 13.30 -4.41
CA ASP A 270 3.20 12.76 -3.16
C ASP A 270 3.81 11.36 -3.36
N LEU A 271 5.05 11.32 -3.86
CA LEU A 271 5.81 10.09 -4.12
C LEU A 271 6.95 9.86 -3.11
N GLY A 272 6.98 10.61 -2.00
CA GLY A 272 7.99 10.49 -0.95
C GLY A 272 9.05 11.61 -0.94
N GLN A 273 9.89 11.61 0.12
CA GLN A 273 10.84 12.68 0.42
C GLN A 273 11.97 12.80 -0.62
N ASP A 274 12.50 11.67 -1.11
CA ASP A 274 13.55 11.66 -2.13
C ASP A 274 13.06 12.29 -3.44
N TYR A 275 11.79 12.06 -3.78
CA TYR A 275 11.16 12.67 -4.95
C TYR A 275 10.96 14.18 -4.75
N ALA A 276 10.51 14.61 -3.57
CA ALA A 276 10.41 16.04 -3.25
C ALA A 276 11.77 16.75 -3.36
N ALA A 277 12.84 16.16 -2.82
CA ALA A 277 14.20 16.70 -2.94
C ALA A 277 14.68 16.80 -4.41
N LEU A 278 14.25 15.85 -5.25
CA LEU A 278 14.52 15.88 -6.68
C LEU A 278 13.78 17.02 -7.38
N ILE A 279 12.51 17.26 -7.04
CA ILE A 279 11.75 18.40 -7.56
C ILE A 279 12.38 19.72 -7.12
N GLU A 280 12.78 19.88 -5.85
CA GLU A 280 13.51 21.07 -5.38
C GLU A 280 14.82 21.31 -6.14
N SER A 281 15.58 20.24 -6.38
CA SER A 281 16.82 20.29 -7.16
C SER A 281 16.56 20.70 -8.62
N TRP A 282 15.46 20.22 -9.20
CA TRP A 282 15.02 20.62 -10.54
C TRP A 282 14.64 22.10 -10.58
N VAL A 283 13.84 22.58 -9.63
CA VAL A 283 13.49 24.01 -9.50
C VAL A 283 14.74 24.88 -9.40
N THR A 284 15.71 24.47 -8.57
CA THR A 284 16.98 25.17 -8.40
C THR A 284 17.79 25.22 -9.70
N LEU A 285 17.81 24.11 -10.46
CA LEU A 285 18.47 24.06 -11.76
C LEU A 285 17.83 25.00 -12.79
N GLU A 286 16.49 25.06 -12.83
CA GLU A 286 15.78 25.98 -13.72
C GLU A 286 15.98 27.45 -13.32
N ARG A 287 16.05 27.75 -12.01
CA ARG A 287 16.43 29.09 -11.49
C ARG A 287 17.81 29.52 -11.97
N CYS A 288 18.81 28.65 -11.86
CA CYS A 288 20.17 28.91 -12.34
C CYS A 288 20.24 29.19 -13.84
N LYS A 289 19.23 28.75 -14.61
CA LYS A 289 19.09 29.00 -16.05
C LYS A 289 18.17 30.17 -16.37
N ASN A 290 17.77 30.97 -15.37
CA ASN A 290 16.82 32.07 -15.51
C ASN A 290 15.50 31.64 -16.18
N TRP A 291 15.09 30.39 -15.98
CA TRP A 291 13.91 29.81 -16.61
C TRP A 291 13.91 29.89 -18.15
N ALA A 292 15.09 30.07 -18.75
CA ALA A 292 15.25 30.17 -20.18
C ALA A 292 15.28 28.77 -20.79
N TYR A 293 14.81 28.66 -22.04
CA TYR A 293 14.85 27.42 -22.77
C TYR A 293 16.30 27.02 -23.05
N SER A 294 16.83 26.13 -22.22
CA SER A 294 18.11 25.48 -22.48
C SER A 294 17.87 24.39 -23.53
N ALA A 295 18.35 24.61 -24.76
CA ALA A 295 18.35 23.57 -25.81
C ALA A 295 18.99 22.26 -25.32
N LYS A 296 19.87 22.35 -24.32
CA LYS A 296 20.35 21.22 -23.53
C LYS A 296 19.42 21.01 -22.32
N GLY A 297 18.29 20.34 -22.54
CA GLY A 297 17.43 19.89 -21.43
C GLY A 297 18.17 18.92 -20.51
N ILE A 298 17.56 18.56 -19.38
CA ILE A 298 18.07 17.49 -18.51
C ILE A 298 18.29 16.23 -19.35
N ALA A 299 19.48 15.63 -19.27
CA ALA A 299 19.81 14.42 -20.00
C ALA A 299 18.80 13.30 -19.68
N ALA A 300 18.37 12.56 -20.70
CA ALA A 300 17.35 11.51 -20.55
C ALA A 300 17.78 10.36 -19.62
N LYS A 301 19.09 10.15 -19.47
CA LYS A 301 19.67 8.97 -18.79
C LYS A 301 19.31 8.87 -17.30
N ASN A 302 19.09 9.99 -16.61
CA ASN A 302 18.81 10.03 -15.16
C ASN A 302 17.48 10.75 -14.84
N ARG A 303 16.57 10.82 -15.82
CA ARG A 303 15.30 11.51 -15.63
C ARG A 303 14.28 10.56 -15.02
N PRO A 304 13.48 10.97 -14.02
CA PRO A 304 12.30 10.23 -13.58
C PRO A 304 11.39 9.88 -14.76
N LYS A 305 10.72 8.73 -14.68
CA LYS A 305 9.83 8.27 -15.76
C LYS A 305 8.68 9.24 -15.96
N GLU A 306 8.18 9.83 -14.88
CA GLU A 306 7.09 10.80 -14.81
C GLU A 306 7.47 12.10 -15.51
N LEU A 307 8.69 12.62 -15.24
CA LEU A 307 9.22 13.81 -15.90
C LEU A 307 9.53 13.53 -17.38
N SER A 308 9.98 12.33 -17.71
CA SER A 308 10.18 11.90 -19.10
C SER A 308 8.86 11.87 -19.87
N TYR A 309 7.82 11.31 -19.23
CA TYR A 309 6.46 11.24 -19.77
C TYR A 309 5.88 12.64 -19.96
N TRP A 310 5.94 13.50 -18.95
CA TRP A 310 5.45 14.88 -19.04
C TRP A 310 6.16 15.67 -20.16
N ILE A 311 7.49 15.57 -20.27
CA ILE A 311 8.23 16.28 -21.32
C ILE A 311 7.89 15.77 -22.72
N THR A 312 7.65 14.47 -22.86
CA THR A 312 7.34 13.86 -24.16
C THR A 312 5.90 14.16 -24.57
N ASN A 313 4.96 14.13 -23.62
CA ASN A 313 3.54 14.15 -23.91
C ASN A 313 2.88 15.52 -23.65
N CYS A 314 3.20 16.17 -22.54
CA CYS A 314 2.44 17.33 -22.05
C CYS A 314 3.15 18.67 -22.30
N ARG A 315 4.47 18.69 -22.49
CA ARG A 315 5.24 19.94 -22.65
C ARG A 315 5.00 20.65 -23.98
N TYR A 316 4.75 19.89 -25.04
CA TYR A 316 4.46 20.45 -26.36
C TYR A 316 2.94 20.40 -26.54
N ASN A 317 2.31 21.56 -26.72
CA ASN A 317 0.89 21.67 -27.10
C ASN A 317 0.65 20.96 -28.45
N ARG A 318 0.54 19.64 -28.40
CA ARG A 318 0.13 18.80 -29.51
C ARG A 318 -1.37 18.60 -29.36
N PRO A 319 -2.18 18.90 -30.39
CA PRO A 319 -3.62 18.65 -30.34
C PRO A 319 -3.87 17.18 -29.95
N GLY A 320 -4.64 16.95 -28.88
CA GLY A 320 -5.00 15.61 -28.40
C GLY A 320 -4.11 15.01 -27.31
N ASN A 321 -3.17 15.77 -26.74
CA ASN A 321 -2.28 15.30 -25.67
C ASN A 321 -2.42 16.09 -24.36
N ASP A 322 -3.57 16.72 -24.16
CA ASP A 322 -3.87 17.36 -22.88
C ASP A 322 -3.83 16.29 -21.80
N PRO A 323 -2.96 16.44 -20.78
CA PRO A 323 -2.98 15.51 -19.67
C PRO A 323 -4.40 15.55 -19.10
N ARG A 324 -5.04 14.38 -19.01
CA ARG A 324 -6.33 14.20 -18.31
C ARG A 324 -6.12 14.38 -16.79
N LEU A 325 -5.56 15.52 -16.40
CA LEU A 325 -5.71 16.04 -15.05
C LEU A 325 -7.19 16.37 -14.96
N GLN A 326 -7.93 15.65 -14.12
CA GLN A 326 -9.35 15.91 -13.94
C GLN A 326 -9.50 17.38 -13.58
N GLU A 327 -10.25 18.14 -14.39
CA GLU A 327 -10.42 19.59 -14.22
C GLU A 327 -10.98 19.95 -12.82
N ASP A 328 -11.58 18.98 -12.13
CA ASP A 328 -12.15 19.12 -10.80
C ASP A 328 -11.11 19.43 -9.69
N ASP A 329 -9.84 19.07 -9.86
CA ASP A 329 -8.77 19.38 -8.88
C ASP A 329 -8.14 20.77 -9.08
N LEU A 330 -8.38 21.41 -10.23
CA LEU A 330 -7.82 22.70 -10.60
C LEU A 330 -8.60 23.89 -10.03
N ALA A 331 -9.92 23.74 -9.87
CA ALA A 331 -10.77 24.82 -9.37
C ALA A 331 -10.62 25.06 -7.86
N LEU A 332 -10.12 24.08 -7.10
CA LEU A 332 -10.11 24.15 -5.63
C LEU A 332 -8.89 24.85 -5.01
N ASN A 333 -7.82 25.10 -5.77
CA ASN A 333 -6.57 25.70 -5.27
C ASN A 333 -6.27 27.12 -5.81
N MET A 334 -7.22 27.73 -6.52
CA MET A 334 -7.12 29.11 -7.01
C MET A 334 -8.15 30.07 -6.39
N MET A 335 -8.86 29.64 -5.35
CA MET A 335 -9.64 30.50 -4.42
C MET A 335 -8.97 30.53 -3.06
#